data_AF-A0A7Z9SJ72-F1
#
_entry.id   AF-A0A7Z9SJ72-F1
#
_cell.length_a   1.000
_cell.length_b   1.000
_cell.length_c   1.000
_cell.angle_alpha   90.00
_cell.angle_beta   90.00
_cell.angle_gamma   90.00
#
_symmetry.space_group_name_H-M   'P 1'
#
loop_
_entity.id
_entity.type
_entity.pdbx_description
1 polymer ?
#
loop_
_entity_poly.entity_id
_entity_poly.type
_entity_poly.pdbx_seq_one_letter_code
_entity_poly.pdbx_strand_id
1 'polypeptide(L)'
;MPTSQDIDYSITFACYNSVEYTKKCIDSMIKNGDDLSRLAIVDNGSTDGTQEYLQSLPLGDLILNKSNLGCGVAWNQGTMAHTIIPFVFL
;
A
#
# COMPACT_ATOMS: atom_id res chain seq x y z
N MET A 1 -1.54 28.26 -9.01
CA MET A 1 -1.02 26.92 -9.33
C MET A 1 -1.71 25.98 -8.36
N PRO A 2 -2.36 24.88 -8.81
CA PRO A 2 -2.93 23.93 -7.86
C PRO A 2 -1.77 23.39 -7.01
N THR A 3 -1.86 23.59 -5.70
CA THR A 3 -1.01 22.92 -4.73
C THR A 3 -1.35 21.43 -4.75
N SER A 4 -0.38 20.55 -4.56
CA SER A 4 -0.52 19.08 -4.65
C SER A 4 -1.64 18.45 -3.80
N GLN A 5 -2.29 19.23 -2.93
CA GLN A 5 -3.42 18.86 -2.09
C GLN A 5 -4.78 18.75 -2.81
N ASP A 6 -4.91 19.19 -4.07
CA ASP A 6 -6.17 19.11 -4.84
C ASP A 6 -6.30 17.86 -5.74
N ILE A 7 -5.33 16.94 -5.70
CA ILE A 7 -5.41 15.68 -6.46
C ILE A 7 -5.89 14.57 -5.52
N ASP A 8 -7.05 14.01 -5.85
CA ASP A 8 -7.61 12.84 -5.18
C ASP A 8 -7.01 11.58 -5.82
N TYR A 9 -5.95 11.04 -5.20
CA TYR A 9 -5.23 9.85 -5.65
C TYR A 9 -5.03 8.86 -4.51
N SER A 10 -5.01 7.59 -4.87
CA SER A 10 -4.65 6.47 -4.01
C SER A 10 -3.40 5.79 -4.56
N ILE A 11 -2.59 5.25 -3.66
CA ILE A 11 -1.41 4.46 -4.01
C ILE A 11 -1.65 3.05 -3.51
N THR A 12 -1.47 2.06 -4.38
CA THR A 12 -1.52 0.65 -3.98
C THR A 12 -0.32 -0.11 -4.48
N PHE A 13 0.21 -1.00 -3.65
CA PHE A 13 1.29 -1.87 -4.07
C PHE A 13 1.21 -3.22 -3.35
N ALA A 14 1.79 -4.23 -4.00
CA ALA A 14 1.88 -5.57 -3.45
C ALA A 14 3.28 -5.81 -2.86
N CYS A 15 3.35 -6.43 -1.69
CA CYS A 15 4.60 -6.84 -1.04
C CYS A 15 4.66 -8.34 -0.78
N TYR A 16 5.86 -8.90 -0.91
CA TYR A 16 6.14 -10.31 -0.61
C TYR A 16 7.58 -10.43 -0.09
N ASN A 17 7.75 -10.84 1.18
CA ASN A 17 9.04 -11.03 1.85
C ASN A 17 10.04 -9.88 1.63
N SER A 18 9.58 -8.64 1.77
CA SER A 18 10.35 -7.45 1.42
C SER A 18 10.24 -6.33 2.47
N VAL A 19 10.27 -6.69 3.77
CA VAL A 19 10.04 -5.76 4.88
C VAL A 19 10.92 -4.50 4.82
N GLU A 20 12.19 -4.61 4.45
CA GLU A 20 13.09 -3.46 4.39
C GLU A 20 12.74 -2.47 3.28
N TYR A 21 12.29 -2.96 2.12
CA TYR A 21 11.89 -2.10 1.01
C TYR A 21 10.55 -1.43 1.31
N THR A 22 9.60 -2.18 1.88
CA THR A 22 8.32 -1.63 2.34
C THR A 22 8.54 -0.51 3.35
N LYS A 23 9.44 -0.70 4.32
CA LYS A 23 9.84 0.33 5.29
C LYS A 23 10.41 1.58 4.61
N LYS A 24 11.34 1.42 3.68
CA LYS A 24 11.95 2.56 2.96
C LYS A 24 10.93 3.32 2.11
N CYS A 25 9.99 2.61 1.47
CA CYS A 25 8.93 3.21 0.67
C CYS A 25 8.01 4.08 1.54
N ILE A 26 7.52 3.52 2.64
CA ILE A 26 6.62 4.23 3.56
C ILE A 26 7.35 5.38 4.26
N ASP A 27 8.60 5.20 4.70
CA ASP A 27 9.40 6.27 5.30
C ASP A 27 9.61 7.45 4.33
N SER A 28 9.84 7.16 3.05
CA SER A 28 9.92 8.21 2.02
C SER A 28 8.60 8.95 1.85
N MET A 29 7.46 8.27 1.90
CA MET A 29 6.13 8.90 1.83
C MET A 29 5.86 9.79 3.04
N ILE A 30 6.12 9.27 4.25
CA ILE A 30 6.00 10.05 5.50
C ILE A 30 6.88 11.30 5.44
N LYS A 31 8.12 11.17 4.96
CA LYS A 31 9.06 12.29 4.83
C LYS A 31 8.60 13.35 3.85
N ASN A 32 7.87 12.96 2.79
CA ASN A 32 7.28 13.88 1.83
C ASN A 32 5.95 14.48 2.32
N GLY A 33 5.43 14.03 3.47
CA GLY A 33 4.16 14.50 4.03
C GLY A 33 2.93 13.87 3.38
N ASP A 34 3.08 12.70 2.74
CA ASP A 34 1.97 11.96 2.15
C ASP A 34 1.05 11.40 3.25
N ASP A 35 -0.25 11.35 2.93
CA ASP A 35 -1.29 10.80 3.80
C ASP A 35 -1.36 9.28 3.65
N LEU A 36 -0.92 8.55 4.68
CA LEU A 36 -0.89 7.08 4.68
C LEU A 36 -2.28 6.45 4.63
N SER A 37 -3.34 7.19 5.00
CA SER A 37 -4.72 6.69 4.91
C SER A 37 -5.19 6.48 3.47
N ARG A 38 -4.42 6.94 2.47
CA ARG A 38 -4.68 6.75 1.04
C ARG A 38 -3.94 5.55 0.45
N LEU A 39 -3.20 4.81 1.28
CA LEU A 39 -2.44 3.63 0.86
C LEU A 39 -3.29 2.36 1.03
N ALA A 40 -3.40 1.60 -0.06
CA ALA A 40 -3.85 0.21 -0.02
C ALA A 40 -2.66 -0.73 -0.21
N ILE A 41 -2.30 -1.51 0.80
CA ILE A 41 -1.16 -2.43 0.69
C ILE A 41 -1.66 -3.86 0.66
N VAL A 42 -1.14 -4.65 -0.28
CA VAL A 42 -1.46 -6.07 -0.41
C VAL A 42 -0.24 -6.92 -0.08
N ASP A 43 -0.27 -7.58 1.06
CA ASP A 43 0.74 -8.55 1.44
C ASP A 43 0.41 -9.94 0.91
N ASN A 44 1.34 -10.54 0.17
CA ASN A 44 1.18 -11.84 -0.47
C ASN A 44 1.62 -13.03 0.42
N GLY A 45 1.30 -12.97 1.72
CA GLY A 45 1.65 -14.02 2.67
C GLY A 45 3.11 -13.99 3.07
N SER A 46 3.65 -12.80 3.34
CA SER A 46 5.02 -12.64 3.83
C SER A 46 5.19 -13.26 5.21
N THR A 47 6.34 -13.88 5.45
CA THR A 47 6.68 -14.52 6.74
C THR A 47 7.89 -13.87 7.43
N ASP A 48 8.35 -12.74 6.89
CA ASP A 48 9.58 -12.03 7.28
C ASP A 48 9.35 -10.87 8.27
N GLY A 49 8.14 -10.74 8.83
CA GLY A 49 7.76 -9.61 9.68
C GLY A 49 7.10 -8.43 8.94
N THR A 50 6.89 -8.55 7.61
CA THR A 50 6.22 -7.50 6.81
C THR A 50 4.80 -7.24 7.29
N GLN A 51 4.04 -8.30 7.65
CA GLN A 51 2.65 -8.17 8.07
C GLN A 51 2.52 -7.38 9.38
N GLU A 52 3.35 -7.69 10.37
CA GLU A 52 3.37 -7.02 11.66
C GLU A 52 3.76 -5.54 11.51
N TYR A 53 4.72 -5.24 10.62
CA TYR A 53 5.08 -3.87 10.31
C TYR A 53 3.92 -3.10 9.67
N LEU A 54 3.25 -3.68 8.67
CA LEU A 54 2.13 -3.03 7.98
C LEU A 54 0.93 -2.80 8.91
N GLN A 55 0.63 -3.74 9.80
CA GLN A 55 -0.43 -3.59 10.80
C GLN A 55 -0.14 -2.48 11.82
N SER A 56 1.13 -2.10 12.03
CA SER A 56 1.51 -1.03 12.96
C SER A 56 1.28 0.38 12.39
N LEU A 57 0.93 0.49 11.11
CA LEU A 57 0.80 1.76 10.40
C LEU A 57 -0.67 2.15 10.20
N PRO A 58 -0.99 3.46 10.19
CA PRO A 58 -2.34 3.96 9.93
C PRO A 58 -2.63 3.95 8.42
N LEU A 59 -2.59 2.77 7.80
CA LEU A 59 -2.89 2.58 6.38
C LEU A 59 -4.39 2.70 6.13
N GLY A 60 -4.76 3.08 4.91
CA GLY A 60 -6.14 3.08 4.46
C GLY A 60 -6.72 1.68 4.38
N ASP A 61 -6.10 0.86 3.54
CA ASP A 61 -6.48 -0.54 3.33
C ASP A 61 -5.26 -1.46 3.45
N LEU A 62 -5.45 -2.59 4.12
CA LEU A 62 -4.43 -3.63 4.26
C LEU A 62 -5.04 -5.00 3.95
N ILE A 63 -4.58 -5.62 2.88
CA ILE A 63 -5.00 -6.96 2.47
C ILE A 63 -3.86 -7.93 2.78
N LEU A 64 -4.11 -8.91 3.64
CA LEU A 64 -3.15 -9.96 3.99
C LEU A 64 -3.59 -11.28 3.37
N ASN A 65 -2.93 -11.69 2.29
CA ASN A 65 -3.16 -13.00 1.69
C ASN A 65 -2.46 -14.10 2.50
N LYS A 66 -3.06 -15.29 2.54
CA LYS A 66 -2.50 -16.46 3.26
C LYS A 66 -1.36 -17.15 2.50
N SER A 67 -1.25 -16.89 1.20
CA SER A 67 -0.23 -17.46 0.33
C SER A 67 0.02 -16.51 -0.83
N ASN A 68 1.16 -16.65 -1.50
CA ASN A 68 1.46 -15.86 -2.70
C ASN A 68 0.51 -16.26 -3.84
N LEU A 69 -0.45 -15.38 -4.15
CA LEU A 69 -1.44 -15.58 -5.22
C LEU A 69 -0.95 -15.07 -6.59
N GLY A 70 0.32 -14.66 -6.69
CA GLY A 70 0.90 -14.04 -7.87
C GLY A 70 0.62 -12.53 -7.96
N CYS A 71 1.46 -11.81 -8.70
CA CYS A 71 1.43 -10.34 -8.76
C CYS A 71 0.10 -9.78 -9.30
N GLY A 72 -0.50 -10.42 -10.32
CA GLY A 72 -1.74 -9.93 -10.93
C GLY A 72 -2.95 -9.97 -10.00
N VAL A 73 -3.05 -11.00 -9.15
CA VAL A 73 -4.16 -11.11 -8.18
C VAL A 73 -4.00 -10.04 -7.09
N ALA A 74 -2.77 -9.84 -6.60
CA ALA A 74 -2.50 -8.86 -5.57
C ALA A 74 -2.75 -7.42 -6.03
N TRP A 75 -2.33 -7.06 -7.25
CA TRP A 75 -2.60 -5.74 -7.81
C TRP A 75 -4.09 -5.47 -8.03
N ASN A 76 -4.84 -6.48 -8.49
CA ASN A 76 -6.29 -6.35 -8.63
C ASN A 76 -6.97 -6.19 -7.27
N GLN A 77 -6.54 -6.94 -6.24
CA GLN A 77 -7.07 -6.80 -4.88
C GLN A 77 -6.81 -5.39 -4.33
N GLY A 78 -5.61 -4.85 -4.50
CA GLY A 78 -5.25 -3.50 -4.05
C GLY A 78 -6.06 -2.42 -4.76
N THR A 79 -6.22 -2.55 -6.07
CA THR A 79 -7.05 -1.63 -6.88
C THR A 79 -8.53 -1.70 -6.47
N MET A 80 -9.04 -2.88 -6.13
CA MET A 80 -10.43 -3.06 -5.70
C MET A 80 -10.70 -2.61 -4.26
N ALA A 81 -9.68 -2.54 -3.41
CA ALA A 81 -9.81 -2.14 -2.01
C ALA A 81 -10.24 -0.67 -1.90
N HIS A 82 -9.60 0.21 -2.68
CA HIS A 82 -9.96 1.63 -2.71
C HIS A 82 -11.12 1.91 -3.67
N THR A 83 -12.34 1.78 -3.14
CA THR A 83 -13.59 2.08 -3.88
C THR A 83 -13.84 3.58 -4.09
N ILE A 84 -13.09 4.46 -3.44
CA ILE A 84 -13.48 5.88 -3.29
C ILE A 84 -12.66 6.86 -4.13
N ILE A 85 -11.53 6.44 -4.73
CA ILE A 85 -10.55 7.36 -5.32
C ILE A 85 -10.31 7.03 -6.80
N PRO A 86 -10.48 7.99 -7.74
CA PRO A 86 -10.52 7.71 -9.18
C PRO A 86 -9.17 7.39 -9.84
N PHE A 87 -8.06 7.60 -9.14
CA PHE A 87 -6.71 7.34 -9.65
C PHE A 87 -5.92 6.44 -8.70
N VAL A 88 -5.45 5.31 -9.23
CA VAL A 88 -4.62 4.33 -8.52
C VAL A 88 -3.28 4.23 -9.22
N PHE A 89 -2.18 4.47 -8.48
CA PHE A 89 -0.83 4.19 -8.95
C PHE A 89 -0.35 2.85 -8.39
N LEU A 90 0.14 1.99 -9.30
CA LEU A 90 0.67 0.63 -9.04
C LEU A 90 2.20 0.62 -9.02
#